data_AF-A0A525WPT6-F1
#
_entry.id   AF-A0A525WPT6-F1
#
_cell.length_a   1.000
_cell.length_b   1.000
_cell.length_c   1.000
_cell.angle_alpha   90.00
_cell.angle_beta   90.00
_cell.angle_gamma   90.00
#
_symmetry.space_group_name_H-M   'P 1'
#
loop_
_entity.id
_entity.type
_entity.pdbx_description
1 polymer ?
#
loop_
_entity_poly.entity_id
_entity_poly.type
_entity_poly.pdbx_seq_one_letter_code
_entity_poly.pdbx_strand_id
1 'polypeptide(L)'
;MRDGVRHAGAIMMAVGMVLSSALLAMGANRPFWTEQAMFRFGEDLFFVGRSTCAPTAEVGRQRAYHAAIQEVQNYTRAAEVGNVRIETQMIYEEPNPESCREGQTSVWRLLRAPAHRLDKLNRIALQQSDPQEMKRIGTGFYQKVRDLTPKVGMHKDEVFELFGQPKSITMLQAGTVIRWEYPRFGFTLSFDGNGYVTGWKHAGPVSSAKAGSFSPAASQELSAGVDQPKQIRQSEEPAIDLTKQLEKLQIQNKGLAEAKEARRHCERIYSHDSSLQESCTKYEVSKRERLQASGDIGLDASRAAKVICNSRWPNDDELRQSCQGFERDRILDLQKRRY
;
A
#
# COMPACT_ATOMS: atom_id res chain seq x y z
N MET A 1 -66.67 -31.25 -12.54
CA MET A 1 -66.35 -31.52 -13.96
C MET A 1 -65.98 -30.20 -14.59
N ARG A 2 -64.80 -29.93 -15.16
CA ARG A 2 -63.59 -30.70 -15.44
C ARG A 2 -62.41 -29.73 -15.41
N ASP A 3 -61.26 -30.30 -15.12
CA ASP A 3 -59.90 -29.78 -15.11
C ASP A 3 -59.47 -29.07 -16.41
N GLY A 4 -58.37 -28.31 -16.35
CA GLY A 4 -57.67 -27.93 -17.57
C GLY A 4 -56.53 -26.93 -17.45
N VAL A 5 -55.42 -27.32 -16.81
CA VAL A 5 -54.10 -26.67 -16.90
C VAL A 5 -53.55 -26.75 -18.34
N ARG A 6 -52.86 -25.69 -18.81
CA ARG A 6 -51.72 -25.64 -19.77
C ARG A 6 -51.32 -24.16 -19.95
N HIS A 7 -50.27 -23.61 -19.34
CA HIS A 7 -48.84 -23.71 -19.67
C HIS A 7 -48.52 -23.71 -21.18
N ALA A 8 -48.16 -22.54 -21.72
CA ALA A 8 -47.27 -22.38 -22.87
C ALA A 8 -46.85 -20.90 -22.98
N GLY A 9 -45.55 -20.63 -23.14
CA GLY A 9 -45.05 -19.32 -23.57
C GLY A 9 -43.99 -18.66 -22.69
N ALA A 10 -42.96 -19.40 -22.28
CA ALA A 10 -41.66 -18.81 -21.97
C ALA A 10 -40.92 -18.46 -23.29
N ILE A 11 -39.87 -17.64 -23.17
CA ILE A 11 -38.88 -17.24 -24.19
C ILE A 11 -39.16 -15.86 -24.81
N MET A 12 -38.67 -14.80 -24.17
CA MET A 12 -37.61 -13.96 -24.76
C MET A 12 -37.20 -12.81 -23.82
N MET A 13 -35.89 -12.56 -23.82
CA MET A 13 -35.19 -11.36 -23.34
C MET A 13 -34.56 -11.40 -21.95
N ALA A 14 -33.48 -12.18 -21.86
CA ALA A 14 -32.35 -11.88 -20.98
C ALA A 14 -31.06 -11.97 -21.81
N VAL A 15 -30.93 -11.10 -22.81
CA VAL A 15 -29.64 -10.79 -23.46
C VAL A 15 -29.39 -9.31 -23.15
N GLY A 16 -28.46 -9.03 -22.25
CA GLY A 16 -28.08 -7.66 -21.96
C GLY A 16 -27.59 -7.43 -20.53
N MET A 17 -26.63 -8.22 -20.04
CA MET A 17 -25.79 -7.82 -18.91
C MET A 17 -24.49 -8.62 -18.90
N VAL A 18 -23.73 -8.53 -20.00
CA VAL A 18 -22.32 -8.90 -20.02
C VAL A 18 -21.60 -7.77 -20.72
N LEU A 19 -21.13 -6.77 -19.95
CA LEU A 19 -20.01 -5.84 -20.24
C LEU A 19 -20.12 -4.58 -19.37
N SER A 20 -19.81 -4.67 -18.07
CA SER A 20 -19.50 -3.47 -17.27
C SER A 20 -18.36 -3.65 -16.25
N SER A 21 -17.59 -4.74 -16.30
CA SER A 21 -16.48 -4.95 -15.34
C SER A 21 -15.14 -4.38 -15.81
N ALA A 22 -15.08 -3.62 -16.91
CA ALA A 22 -13.81 -3.13 -17.48
C ALA A 22 -13.39 -1.71 -17.03
N LEU A 23 -14.17 -0.99 -16.22
CA LEU A 23 -13.88 0.41 -15.86
C LEU A 23 -13.04 0.61 -14.57
N LEU A 24 -12.65 -0.46 -13.87
CA LEU A 24 -11.83 -0.33 -12.63
C LEU A 24 -10.32 -0.52 -12.85
N ALA A 25 -9.86 -0.76 -14.08
CA ALA A 25 -8.45 -1.02 -14.35
C ALA A 25 -7.59 0.24 -14.63
N MET A 26 -8.20 1.41 -14.86
CA MET A 26 -7.45 2.61 -15.31
C MET A 26 -6.86 3.47 -14.17
N GLY A 27 -7.24 3.22 -12.91
CA GLY A 27 -6.61 3.86 -11.74
C GLY A 27 -5.30 3.20 -11.26
N ALA A 28 -4.97 2.00 -11.76
CA ALA A 28 -3.93 1.15 -11.16
C ALA A 28 -2.48 1.56 -11.50
N ASN A 29 -2.25 2.45 -12.46
CA ASN A 29 -0.91 2.81 -12.95
C ASN A 29 -0.42 4.20 -12.53
N ARG A 30 -1.24 5.00 -11.82
CA ARG A 30 -0.78 6.30 -11.35
C ARG A 30 0.18 6.12 -10.16
N PRO A 31 1.34 6.82 -10.15
CA PRO A 31 2.21 6.80 -8.98
C PRO A 31 1.48 7.34 -7.74
N PHE A 32 1.73 6.75 -6.56
CA PHE A 32 1.03 7.11 -5.30
C PHE A 32 1.13 8.61 -4.95
N TRP A 33 2.22 9.25 -5.35
CA TRP A 33 2.47 10.67 -5.06
C TRP A 33 1.52 11.58 -5.84
N THR A 34 0.86 11.09 -6.90
CA THR A 34 -0.13 11.88 -7.66
C THR A 34 -1.44 12.13 -6.89
N GLU A 35 -1.65 11.45 -5.76
CA GLU A 35 -2.85 11.54 -4.92
C GLU A 35 -2.69 12.52 -3.74
N GLN A 36 -1.50 13.06 -3.53
CA GLN A 36 -1.17 13.92 -2.39
C GLN A 36 -0.68 15.27 -2.88
N ALA A 37 -0.99 16.36 -2.18
CA ALA A 37 -0.45 17.69 -2.50
C ALA A 37 0.99 17.87 -1.99
N MET A 38 1.29 17.31 -0.81
CA MET A 38 2.62 17.35 -0.20
C MET A 38 2.83 16.19 0.78
N PHE A 39 4.08 15.77 0.97
CA PHE A 39 4.48 14.79 1.97
C PHE A 39 5.93 14.97 2.39
N ARG A 40 6.31 14.45 3.56
CA ARG A 40 7.69 14.40 4.04
C ARG A 40 8.28 13.02 3.80
N PHE A 41 9.54 12.97 3.39
CA PHE A 41 10.30 11.74 3.29
C PHE A 41 11.77 12.02 3.59
N GLY A 42 12.25 11.50 4.73
CA GLY A 42 13.53 11.83 5.33
C GLY A 42 13.64 13.30 5.74
N GLU A 43 14.71 13.91 5.27
CA GLU A 43 15.05 15.33 5.49
C GLU A 43 14.49 16.25 4.40
N ASP A 44 13.65 15.71 3.51
CA ASP A 44 13.10 16.42 2.37
C ASP A 44 11.56 16.51 2.45
N LEU A 45 11.06 17.62 1.92
CA LEU A 45 9.65 17.83 1.63
C LEU A 45 9.41 17.71 0.14
N PHE A 46 8.33 17.03 -0.20
CA PHE A 46 7.90 16.81 -1.55
C PHE A 46 6.58 17.53 -1.80
N PHE A 47 6.48 18.19 -2.95
CA PHE A 47 5.32 18.97 -3.37
C PHE A 47 4.87 18.52 -4.74
N VAL A 48 3.57 18.38 -4.93
CA VAL A 48 2.99 17.82 -6.16
C VAL A 48 2.14 18.89 -6.80
N GLY A 49 2.55 19.31 -7.98
CA GLY A 49 1.75 20.17 -8.82
C GLY A 49 1.01 19.36 -9.87
N ARG A 50 -0.22 19.77 -10.16
CA ARG A 50 -1.11 19.10 -11.11
C ARG A 50 -1.62 20.10 -12.15
N SER A 51 -1.55 19.71 -13.41
CA SER A 51 -2.22 20.39 -14.51
C SER A 51 -3.18 19.41 -15.19
N THR A 52 -4.47 19.69 -15.16
CA THR A 52 -5.48 18.87 -15.82
C THR A 52 -5.82 19.43 -17.20
N CYS A 53 -6.09 18.55 -18.17
CA CYS A 53 -6.59 18.92 -19.50
C CYS A 53 -5.73 19.97 -20.23
N ALA A 54 -4.40 19.83 -20.18
CA ALA A 54 -3.51 20.71 -20.92
C ALA A 54 -3.57 20.39 -22.43
N PRO A 55 -3.49 21.42 -23.31
CA PRO A 55 -3.54 21.21 -24.75
C PRO A 55 -2.31 20.44 -25.29
N THR A 56 -1.18 20.52 -24.58
CA THR A 56 0.02 19.72 -24.86
C THR A 56 0.68 19.30 -23.55
N ALA A 57 1.48 18.23 -23.60
CA ALA A 57 2.28 17.78 -22.46
C ALA A 57 3.21 18.89 -21.93
N GLU A 58 3.83 19.67 -22.81
CA GLU A 58 4.74 20.75 -22.40
C GLU A 58 4.03 21.87 -21.63
N VAL A 59 2.86 22.31 -22.12
CA VAL A 59 2.02 23.28 -21.38
C VAL A 59 1.61 22.69 -20.03
N GLY A 60 1.27 21.40 -19.99
CA GLY A 60 0.97 20.69 -18.75
C GLY A 60 2.14 20.66 -17.76
N ARG A 61 3.36 20.38 -18.23
CA ARG A 61 4.59 20.37 -17.41
C ARG A 61 4.90 21.72 -16.79
N GLN A 62 4.68 22.82 -17.52
CA GLN A 62 4.87 24.18 -17.02
C GLN A 62 3.81 24.56 -15.98
N ARG A 63 2.52 24.29 -16.29
CA ARG A 63 1.42 24.54 -15.34
C ARG A 63 1.56 23.71 -14.06
N ALA A 64 1.91 22.43 -14.18
CA ALA A 64 2.18 21.57 -13.03
C ALA A 64 3.39 22.07 -12.22
N TYR A 65 4.44 22.59 -12.86
CA TYR A 65 5.55 23.23 -12.14
C TYR A 65 5.09 24.44 -11.32
N HIS A 66 4.37 25.37 -11.94
CA HIS A 66 3.86 26.55 -11.23
C HIS A 66 2.90 26.18 -10.09
N ALA A 67 2.01 25.21 -10.31
CA ALA A 67 1.14 24.71 -9.25
C ALA A 67 1.94 24.12 -8.08
N ALA A 68 3.00 23.35 -8.35
CA ALA A 68 3.86 22.82 -7.29
C ALA A 68 4.60 23.91 -6.52
N ILE A 69 5.10 24.95 -7.21
CA ILE A 69 5.73 26.11 -6.56
C ILE A 69 4.73 26.87 -5.68
N GLN A 70 3.49 27.01 -6.13
CA GLN A 70 2.41 27.59 -5.34
C GLN A 70 2.17 26.79 -4.06
N GLU A 71 2.21 25.45 -4.10
CA GLU A 71 2.12 24.64 -2.88
C GLU A 71 3.29 24.88 -1.90
N VAL A 72 4.50 25.12 -2.41
CA VAL A 72 5.66 25.48 -1.57
C VAL A 72 5.47 26.84 -0.91
N GLN A 73 4.96 27.83 -1.66
CA GLN A 73 4.64 29.16 -1.14
C GLN A 73 3.53 29.09 -0.09
N ASN A 74 2.47 28.31 -0.36
CA ASN A 74 1.38 28.08 0.58
C ASN A 74 1.89 27.45 1.88
N TYR A 75 2.80 26.47 1.78
CA TYR A 75 3.40 25.81 2.94
C TYR A 75 4.29 26.74 3.77
N THR A 76 5.13 27.54 3.11
CA THR A 76 6.08 28.44 3.80
C THR A 76 5.44 29.76 4.24
N ARG A 77 4.29 30.11 3.68
CA ARG A 77 3.64 31.44 3.77
C ARG A 77 4.56 32.59 3.34
N ALA A 78 5.61 32.28 2.60
CA ALA A 78 6.54 33.27 2.07
C ALA A 78 6.12 33.61 0.64
N ALA A 79 6.10 34.91 0.32
CA ALA A 79 5.86 35.37 -1.06
C ALA A 79 6.93 34.81 -2.02
N GLU A 80 8.16 34.69 -1.52
CA GLU A 80 9.28 34.12 -2.26
C GLU A 80 9.96 33.02 -1.43
N VAL A 81 10.23 31.89 -2.08
CA VAL A 81 10.89 30.73 -1.44
C VAL A 81 12.43 30.92 -1.37
N GLY A 82 12.95 32.08 -1.80
CA GLY A 82 14.37 32.47 -1.68
C GLY A 82 15.37 31.46 -2.26
N ASN A 83 16.59 31.42 -1.69
CA ASN A 83 17.70 30.53 -2.08
C ASN A 83 17.47 29.03 -1.78
N VAL A 84 16.23 28.58 -1.63
CA VAL A 84 15.93 27.16 -1.43
C VAL A 84 15.98 26.47 -2.78
N ARG A 85 16.90 25.51 -2.91
CA ARG A 85 17.01 24.68 -4.11
C ARG A 85 15.81 23.75 -4.20
N ILE A 86 14.92 24.02 -5.16
CA ILE A 86 13.76 23.20 -5.47
C ILE A 86 14.06 22.43 -6.76
N GLU A 87 13.99 21.11 -6.70
CA GLU A 87 14.33 20.22 -7.81
C GLU A 87 13.12 19.45 -8.30
N THR A 88 12.97 19.29 -9.61
CA THR A 88 12.02 18.32 -10.16
C THR A 88 12.59 16.92 -10.03
N GLN A 89 11.87 16.04 -9.35
CA GLN A 89 12.28 14.63 -9.18
C GLN A 89 11.61 13.73 -10.22
N MET A 90 10.31 13.91 -10.43
CA MET A 90 9.52 13.06 -11.32
C MET A 90 8.42 13.85 -12.03
N ILE A 91 8.04 13.36 -13.21
CA ILE A 91 6.91 13.83 -14.00
C ILE A 91 6.09 12.61 -14.39
N TYR A 92 4.78 12.69 -14.20
CA TYR A 92 3.83 11.70 -14.67
C TYR A 92 2.86 12.38 -15.63
N GLU A 93 2.68 11.78 -16.79
CA GLU A 93 1.83 12.30 -17.85
C GLU A 93 0.76 11.25 -18.15
N GLU A 94 -0.49 11.68 -18.11
CA GLU A 94 -1.65 10.88 -18.47
C GLU A 94 -2.25 11.45 -19.76
N PRO A 95 -1.98 10.82 -20.91
CA PRO A 95 -2.55 11.24 -22.18
C PRO A 95 -4.02 10.83 -22.26
N ASN A 96 -4.84 11.68 -22.88
CA ASN A 96 -6.28 11.45 -23.11
C ASN A 96 -7.04 10.96 -21.86
N PRO A 97 -6.92 11.65 -20.71
CA PRO A 97 -7.65 11.27 -19.51
C PRO A 97 -9.16 11.41 -19.76
N GLU A 98 -9.96 10.49 -19.19
CA GLU A 98 -11.41 10.40 -19.43
C GLU A 98 -12.19 11.70 -19.14
N SER A 99 -11.63 12.56 -18.29
CA SER A 99 -12.21 13.85 -17.89
C SER A 99 -11.91 15.02 -18.85
N CYS A 100 -11.08 14.81 -19.88
CA CYS A 100 -10.62 15.84 -20.79
C CYS A 100 -11.03 15.54 -22.24
N ARG A 101 -10.90 16.54 -23.12
CA ARG A 101 -11.11 16.35 -24.56
C ARG A 101 -9.98 15.51 -25.15
N GLU A 102 -10.26 14.81 -26.25
CA GLU A 102 -9.24 14.08 -27.00
C GLU A 102 -8.06 14.99 -27.39
N GLY A 103 -6.86 14.45 -27.31
CA GLY A 103 -5.60 15.18 -27.55
C GLY A 103 -5.09 15.99 -26.35
N GLN A 104 -5.85 16.08 -25.26
CA GLN A 104 -5.39 16.75 -24.04
C GLN A 104 -4.62 15.79 -23.12
N THR A 105 -3.77 16.34 -22.26
CA THR A 105 -2.93 15.58 -21.32
C THR A 105 -3.06 16.16 -19.91
N SER A 106 -3.17 15.29 -18.91
CA SER A 106 -3.00 15.67 -17.51
C SER A 106 -1.56 15.38 -17.07
N VAL A 107 -0.93 16.34 -16.38
CA VAL A 107 0.47 16.24 -15.97
C VAL A 107 0.58 16.48 -14.47
N TRP A 108 1.34 15.63 -13.80
CA TRP A 108 1.74 15.79 -12.41
C TRP A 108 3.25 15.93 -12.36
N ARG A 109 3.71 16.83 -11.49
CA ARG A 109 5.15 17.10 -11.30
C ARG A 109 5.47 17.08 -9.82
N LEU A 110 6.43 16.24 -9.45
CA LEU A 110 6.93 16.10 -8.09
C LEU A 110 8.18 16.97 -7.92
N LEU A 111 8.10 17.94 -7.02
CA LEU A 111 9.20 18.77 -6.59
C LEU A 111 9.74 18.30 -5.24
N ARG A 112 11.04 18.43 -5.04
CA ARG A 112 11.76 18.15 -3.80
C ARG A 112 12.44 19.42 -3.30
N ALA A 113 12.35 19.65 -1.99
CA ALA A 113 13.03 20.74 -1.32
C ALA A 113 13.54 20.29 0.06
N PRO A 114 14.68 20.81 0.54
CA PRO A 114 15.19 20.47 1.88
C PRO A 114 14.23 20.96 2.98
N ALA A 115 13.74 20.03 3.81
CA ALA A 115 12.73 20.32 4.83
C ALA A 115 13.22 21.38 5.83
N HIS A 116 14.46 21.24 6.32
CA HIS A 116 15.03 22.18 7.31
C HIS A 116 15.04 23.65 6.86
N ARG A 117 15.13 23.92 5.54
CA ARG A 117 15.07 25.29 5.01
C ARG A 117 13.66 25.82 4.98
N LEU A 118 12.70 25.02 4.51
CA LEU A 118 11.29 25.40 4.42
C LEU A 118 10.66 25.51 5.82
N ASP A 119 11.01 24.60 6.73
CA ASP A 119 10.59 24.64 8.14
C ASP A 119 11.04 25.95 8.81
N LYS A 120 12.25 26.42 8.51
CA LYS A 120 12.75 27.71 9.03
C LYS A 120 11.90 28.87 8.52
N LEU A 121 11.56 28.90 7.23
CA LEU A 121 10.70 29.94 6.65
C LEU A 121 9.30 29.92 7.26
N ASN A 122 8.71 28.73 7.38
CA ASN A 122 7.39 28.57 7.99
C ASN A 122 7.38 29.03 9.46
N ARG A 123 8.42 28.70 10.24
CA ARG A 123 8.55 29.18 11.63
C ARG A 123 8.66 30.70 11.72
N ILE A 124 9.43 31.33 10.83
CA ILE A 124 9.54 32.79 10.76
C ILE A 124 8.17 33.40 10.45
N ALA A 125 7.45 32.86 9.46
CA ALA A 125 6.12 33.35 9.11
C ALA A 125 5.12 33.20 10.26
N LEU A 126 5.15 32.08 10.99
CA LEU A 126 4.31 31.87 12.18
C LEU A 126 4.62 32.85 13.31
N GLN A 127 5.86 33.29 13.45
CA GLN A 127 6.27 34.27 14.46
C GLN A 127 5.87 35.71 14.09
N GLN A 128 5.72 36.00 12.79
CA GLN A 128 5.40 37.32 12.28
C GLN A 128 3.89 37.55 12.09
N SER A 129 3.08 36.49 12.05
CA SER A 129 1.62 36.60 11.90
C SER A 129 0.95 37.06 13.19
N ASP A 130 0.08 38.06 13.10
CA ASP A 130 -0.76 38.56 14.20
C ASP A 130 -1.66 37.42 14.74
N PRO A 131 -1.77 37.21 16.06
CA PRO A 131 -2.69 36.26 16.67
C PRO A 131 -4.15 36.35 16.19
N GLN A 132 -4.61 37.53 15.76
CA GLN A 132 -5.95 37.72 15.18
C GLN A 132 -6.06 37.22 13.74
N GLU A 133 -4.99 37.30 12.95
CA GLU A 133 -4.92 36.83 11.57
C GLU A 133 -4.83 35.29 11.52
N MET A 134 -4.13 34.68 12.48
CA MET A 134 -4.12 33.22 12.70
C MET A 134 -5.51 32.62 12.99
N LYS A 135 -6.44 33.40 13.55
CA LYS A 135 -7.82 32.95 13.81
C LYS A 135 -8.74 33.09 12.58
N ARG A 136 -8.44 34.01 11.66
CA ARG A 136 -9.20 34.22 10.42
C ARG A 136 -8.74 33.31 9.28
N ILE A 137 -7.43 33.05 9.20
CA ILE A 137 -6.84 32.03 8.32
C ILE A 137 -7.01 30.69 9.04
N GLY A 138 -8.22 30.16 8.99
CA GLY A 138 -8.63 29.00 9.77
C GLY A 138 -7.59 27.87 9.80
N THR A 139 -7.57 27.19 10.94
CA THR A 139 -6.92 25.90 11.23
C THR A 139 -7.28 24.76 10.27
N GLY A 140 -7.91 25.04 9.12
CA GLY A 140 -8.53 24.07 8.21
C GLY A 140 -7.77 23.77 6.91
N PHE A 141 -6.69 24.49 6.56
CA PHE A 141 -6.00 24.26 5.27
C PHE A 141 -4.70 23.47 5.34
N TYR A 142 -4.16 23.22 6.53
CA TYR A 142 -2.97 22.39 6.67
C TYR A 142 -3.40 20.97 7.01
N GLN A 143 -3.64 20.16 5.97
CA GLN A 143 -3.49 18.72 6.15
C GLN A 143 -2.11 18.50 6.76
N LYS A 144 -2.08 17.93 7.97
CA LYS A 144 -0.85 17.56 8.67
C LYS A 144 0.06 16.85 7.66
N VAL A 145 1.20 17.46 7.32
CA VAL A 145 2.13 16.91 6.33
C VAL A 145 2.38 15.46 6.70
N ARG A 146 1.99 14.55 5.80
CA ARG A 146 2.12 13.12 6.06
C ARG A 146 3.59 12.76 5.97
N ASP A 147 4.12 12.23 7.06
CA ASP A 147 5.48 11.72 7.08
C ASP A 147 5.46 10.26 6.60
N LEU A 148 6.08 10.03 5.45
CA LEU A 148 6.19 8.72 4.81
C LEU A 148 7.60 8.13 4.96
N THR A 149 8.42 8.70 5.84
CA THR A 149 9.80 8.26 6.07
C THR A 149 9.85 6.87 6.72
N PRO A 150 10.48 5.88 6.09
CA PRO A 150 10.79 4.61 6.74
C PRO A 150 11.75 4.85 7.90
N LYS A 151 11.42 4.36 9.09
CA LYS A 151 12.26 4.51 10.27
C LYS A 151 13.20 3.30 10.40
N VAL A 152 14.47 3.57 10.70
CA VAL A 152 15.42 2.52 11.08
C VAL A 152 14.87 1.79 12.30
N GLY A 153 14.94 0.46 12.28
CA GLY A 153 14.39 -0.41 13.33
C GLY A 153 12.92 -0.79 13.14
N MET A 154 12.22 -0.30 12.10
CA MET A 154 10.90 -0.83 11.75
C MET A 154 11.01 -2.29 11.29
N HIS A 155 10.09 -3.14 11.73
CA HIS A 155 10.00 -4.52 11.24
C HIS A 155 9.39 -4.56 9.83
N LYS A 156 9.77 -5.54 9.02
CA LYS A 156 9.25 -5.75 7.65
C LYS A 156 7.73 -5.80 7.55
N ASP A 157 7.04 -6.26 8.58
CA ASP A 157 5.57 -6.31 8.61
C ASP A 157 4.97 -4.90 8.73
N GLU A 158 5.57 -4.02 9.52
CA GLU A 158 5.14 -2.61 9.62
C GLU A 158 5.38 -1.88 8.31
N VAL A 159 6.51 -2.14 7.65
CA VAL A 159 6.80 -1.65 6.31
C VAL A 159 5.74 -2.14 5.32
N PHE A 160 5.37 -3.41 5.39
CA PHE A 160 4.34 -3.99 4.54
C PHE A 160 2.96 -3.35 4.79
N GLU A 161 2.60 -3.06 6.03
CA GLU A 161 1.37 -2.33 6.35
C GLU A 161 1.36 -0.90 5.79
N LEU A 162 2.53 -0.24 5.74
CA LEU A 162 2.64 1.16 5.28
C LEU A 162 2.76 1.32 3.77
N PHE A 163 3.53 0.45 3.12
CA PHE A 163 3.89 0.58 1.70
C PHE A 163 3.38 -0.57 0.83
N GLY A 164 2.81 -1.60 1.43
CA GLY A 164 2.34 -2.79 0.74
C GLY A 164 3.47 -3.70 0.24
N GLN A 165 3.15 -4.49 -0.79
CA GLN A 165 4.07 -5.45 -1.36
C GLN A 165 5.17 -4.76 -2.18
N PRO A 166 6.45 -5.10 -1.96
CA PRO A 166 7.54 -4.60 -2.80
C PRO A 166 7.46 -5.19 -4.21
N LYS A 167 7.97 -4.46 -5.20
CA LYS A 167 8.03 -4.96 -6.59
C LYS A 167 9.08 -6.06 -6.73
N SER A 168 10.21 -5.90 -6.07
CA SER A 168 11.31 -6.86 -6.11
C SER A 168 11.95 -7.00 -4.73
N ILE A 169 12.48 -8.20 -4.47
CA ILE A 169 13.20 -8.55 -3.25
C ILE A 169 14.53 -9.15 -3.70
N THR A 170 15.65 -8.56 -3.27
CA THR A 170 17.00 -9.02 -3.58
C THR A 170 17.74 -9.34 -2.29
N MET A 171 18.34 -10.53 -2.19
CA MET A 171 19.24 -10.88 -1.09
C MET A 171 20.68 -10.55 -1.47
N LEU A 172 21.39 -9.85 -0.59
CA LEU A 172 22.78 -9.42 -0.78
C LEU A 172 23.64 -10.00 0.34
N GLN A 173 24.96 -10.11 0.07
CA GLN A 173 25.96 -10.52 1.07
C GLN A 173 25.58 -11.83 1.78
N ALA A 174 25.37 -12.91 1.00
CA ALA A 174 25.03 -14.24 1.50
C ALA A 174 23.79 -14.31 2.43
N GLY A 175 22.80 -13.43 2.21
CA GLY A 175 21.52 -13.44 2.95
C GLY A 175 21.50 -12.59 4.22
N THR A 176 22.59 -11.88 4.51
CA THR A 176 22.68 -10.97 5.67
C THR A 176 21.92 -9.66 5.46
N VAL A 177 21.76 -9.22 4.21
CA VAL A 177 21.03 -8.00 3.86
C VAL A 177 19.94 -8.32 2.84
N ILE A 178 18.71 -7.98 3.17
CA ILE A 178 17.56 -8.13 2.27
C ILE A 178 17.17 -6.75 1.76
N ARG A 179 17.00 -6.61 0.44
CA ARG A 179 16.67 -5.34 -0.21
C ARG A 179 15.29 -5.41 -0.84
N TRP A 180 14.40 -4.49 -0.47
CA TRP A 180 13.05 -4.38 -1.06
C TRP A 180 12.94 -3.12 -1.91
N GLU A 181 12.47 -3.26 -3.14
CA GLU A 181 12.26 -2.12 -4.03
C GLU A 181 10.79 -1.71 -4.08
N TYR A 182 10.57 -0.41 -3.86
CA TYR A 182 9.28 0.24 -3.91
C TYR A 182 9.27 1.30 -5.01
N PRO A 183 9.27 0.92 -6.29
CA PRO A 183 9.33 1.89 -7.39
C PRO A 183 8.09 2.76 -7.48
N ARG A 184 6.93 2.29 -7.01
CA ARG A 184 5.75 3.17 -6.81
C ARG A 184 6.12 4.37 -5.95
N PHE A 185 6.92 4.13 -4.91
CA PHE A 185 7.37 5.15 -3.97
C PHE A 185 8.74 5.77 -4.30
N GLY A 186 9.41 5.31 -5.36
CA GLY A 186 10.74 5.81 -5.75
C GLY A 186 11.82 5.57 -4.70
N PHE A 187 11.75 4.48 -3.92
CA PHE A 187 12.78 4.15 -2.94
C PHE A 187 13.07 2.65 -2.84
N THR A 188 14.17 2.35 -2.15
CA THR A 188 14.62 1.00 -1.83
C THR A 188 14.91 0.92 -0.32
N LEU A 189 14.41 -0.12 0.34
CA LEU A 189 14.69 -0.42 1.74
C LEU A 189 15.73 -1.52 1.84
N SER A 190 16.54 -1.47 2.89
CA SER A 190 17.46 -2.54 3.28
C SER A 190 17.08 -3.04 4.67
N PHE A 191 17.08 -4.35 4.84
CA PHE A 191 16.78 -5.04 6.08
C PHE A 191 17.98 -5.89 6.50
N ASP A 192 18.14 -6.10 7.80
CA ASP A 192 19.03 -7.12 8.33
C ASP A 192 18.43 -8.54 8.20
N GLY A 193 19.20 -9.56 8.58
CA GLY A 193 18.74 -10.95 8.62
C GLY A 193 17.58 -11.21 9.59
N ASN A 194 17.31 -10.30 10.52
CA ASN A 194 16.20 -10.38 11.47
C ASN A 194 14.93 -9.70 10.95
N GLY A 195 14.98 -9.06 9.77
CA GLY A 195 13.83 -8.41 9.14
C GLY A 195 13.56 -6.99 9.62
N TYR A 196 14.54 -6.31 10.23
CA TYR A 196 14.43 -4.91 10.63
C TYR A 196 15.10 -3.99 9.62
N VAL A 197 14.49 -2.82 9.37
CA VAL A 197 15.04 -1.79 8.46
C VAL A 197 16.37 -1.29 9.01
N THR A 198 17.44 -1.50 8.26
CA THR A 198 18.79 -0.97 8.54
C THR A 198 19.05 0.35 7.83
N GLY A 199 18.34 0.60 6.73
CA GLY A 199 18.45 1.87 5.99
C GLY A 199 17.58 1.90 4.74
N TRP A 200 17.51 3.06 4.11
CA TRP A 200 16.76 3.26 2.88
C TRP A 200 17.46 4.27 1.97
N LYS A 201 17.17 4.19 0.67
CA LYS A 201 17.69 5.11 -0.34
C LYS A 201 16.62 5.46 -1.36
N HIS A 202 16.64 6.67 -1.88
CA HIS A 202 15.85 7.01 -3.05
C HIS A 202 16.35 6.26 -4.28
N ALA A 203 15.42 5.63 -4.99
CA ALA A 203 15.66 5.18 -6.35
C ALA A 203 15.51 6.42 -7.24
N GLY A 204 16.61 7.15 -7.44
CA GLY A 204 16.65 8.22 -8.44
C GLY A 204 16.36 7.68 -9.84
N PRO A 205 16.14 8.54 -10.84
CA PRO A 205 15.91 8.10 -12.21
C PRO A 205 17.06 7.18 -12.63
N VAL A 206 16.73 5.91 -12.89
CA VAL A 206 17.62 4.99 -13.59
C VAL A 206 17.81 5.58 -14.98
N SER A 207 18.91 6.28 -15.17
CA SER A 207 19.39 6.71 -16.48
C SER A 207 19.66 5.46 -17.30
N SER A 208 18.62 4.95 -17.93
CA SER A 208 18.68 4.00 -19.04
C SER A 208 19.11 4.81 -20.27
N ALA A 209 20.33 5.33 -20.24
CA ALA A 209 20.97 5.98 -21.36
C ALA A 209 22.48 5.71 -21.25
N LYS A 210 22.88 4.62 -21.90
CA LYS A 210 24.25 4.33 -22.26
C LYS A 210 24.65 5.35 -23.33
N ALA A 211 25.28 6.47 -22.95
CA ALA A 211 26.02 7.35 -23.86
C ALA A 211 26.89 8.35 -23.06
N GLY A 212 28.19 8.37 -23.35
CA GLY A 212 29.15 9.45 -23.01
C GLY A 212 29.44 9.62 -21.52
N SER A 213 30.49 9.00 -20.98
CA SER A 213 31.80 9.67 -20.86
C SER A 213 31.68 11.17 -20.63
N PHE A 214 31.81 11.62 -19.39
CA PHE A 214 32.53 12.85 -18.98
C PHE A 214 32.58 12.90 -17.45
N SER A 215 33.65 12.35 -16.88
CA SER A 215 34.13 12.74 -15.55
C SER A 215 34.99 13.99 -15.71
N PRO A 216 34.84 15.05 -14.88
CA PRO A 216 35.80 16.14 -14.86
C PRO A 216 37.06 15.69 -14.11
N ALA A 217 38.20 16.05 -14.71
CA ALA A 217 39.53 15.60 -14.40
C ALA A 217 40.00 15.94 -12.98
N ALA A 218 40.59 14.94 -12.32
CA ALA A 218 41.67 15.12 -11.36
C ALA A 218 42.95 14.58 -12.01
N SER A 219 43.97 15.44 -12.08
CA SER A 219 45.27 15.21 -12.68
C SER A 219 46.03 14.05 -12.02
N GLN A 220 46.51 13.09 -12.81
CA GLN A 220 47.81 12.45 -12.54
C GLN A 220 48.35 11.73 -13.79
N GLU A 221 49.66 11.85 -13.94
CA GLU A 221 50.45 11.56 -15.13
C GLU A 221 50.74 10.07 -15.36
N LEU A 222 50.90 9.74 -16.65
CA LEU A 222 51.84 8.78 -17.27
C LEU A 222 52.26 7.53 -16.47
N SER A 223 51.93 6.35 -17.03
CA SER A 223 52.92 5.32 -17.40
C SER A 223 52.29 4.20 -18.24
N ALA A 224 53.01 3.83 -19.31
CA ALA A 224 52.69 2.78 -20.26
C ALA A 224 52.90 1.36 -19.68
N GLY A 225 52.15 0.38 -20.17
CA GLY A 225 52.38 -1.05 -19.87
C GLY A 225 51.41 -1.96 -20.60
N VAL A 226 51.96 -2.89 -21.36
CA VAL A 226 51.35 -3.79 -22.35
C VAL A 226 50.96 -5.16 -21.71
N ASP A 227 50.01 -5.86 -22.34
CA ASP A 227 49.73 -7.33 -22.36
C ASP A 227 48.53 -8.00 -21.62
N GLN A 228 47.65 -8.54 -22.49
CA GLN A 228 46.90 -9.82 -22.50
C GLN A 228 45.73 -10.18 -21.53
N PRO A 229 44.66 -10.83 -22.05
CA PRO A 229 43.55 -11.38 -21.27
C PRO A 229 43.73 -12.88 -20.94
N LYS A 230 43.41 -13.29 -19.70
CA LYS A 230 43.36 -14.70 -19.28
C LYS A 230 41.94 -15.08 -18.81
N GLN A 231 41.37 -16.08 -19.47
CA GLN A 231 40.12 -16.76 -19.13
C GLN A 231 40.12 -17.28 -17.68
N ILE A 232 38.99 -17.11 -16.96
CA ILE A 232 38.69 -17.86 -15.75
C ILE A 232 37.31 -18.51 -15.89
N ARG A 233 37.31 -19.82 -15.62
CA ARG A 233 36.24 -20.81 -15.77
C ARG A 233 35.03 -20.50 -14.87
N GLN A 234 33.83 -20.62 -15.42
CA GLN A 234 32.59 -20.69 -14.65
C GLN A 234 32.47 -22.09 -14.04
N SER A 235 32.32 -22.17 -12.72
CA SER A 235 31.94 -23.38 -11.99
C SER A 235 30.43 -23.32 -11.76
N GLU A 236 29.70 -24.30 -12.29
CA GLU A 236 28.29 -24.55 -11.98
C GLU A 236 28.13 -24.86 -10.48
N GLU A 237 27.26 -24.13 -9.79
CA GLU A 237 26.66 -24.54 -8.52
C GLU A 237 25.20 -24.97 -8.77
N PRO A 238 24.71 -26.00 -8.06
CA PRO A 238 23.39 -26.58 -8.32
C PRO A 238 22.28 -25.60 -7.93
N ALA A 239 21.43 -25.28 -8.90
CA ALA A 239 20.23 -24.47 -8.69
C ALA A 239 19.28 -25.15 -7.70
N ILE A 240 19.26 -24.67 -6.45
CA ILE A 240 18.26 -25.06 -5.46
C ILE A 240 16.93 -24.44 -5.90
N ASP A 241 15.91 -25.27 -6.09
CA ASP A 241 14.56 -24.86 -6.49
C ASP A 241 13.86 -24.09 -5.33
N LEU A 242 14.13 -22.79 -5.28
CA LEU A 242 13.60 -21.80 -4.32
C LEU A 242 12.07 -21.65 -4.38
N THR A 243 11.43 -22.18 -5.44
CA THR A 243 10.00 -22.04 -5.69
C THR A 243 9.18 -22.76 -4.62
N LYS A 244 9.58 -23.98 -4.25
CA LYS A 244 8.88 -24.77 -3.21
C LYS A 244 9.03 -24.18 -1.81
N GLN A 245 10.15 -23.52 -1.54
CA GLN A 245 10.40 -22.89 -0.24
C GLN A 245 9.60 -21.60 -0.07
N LEU A 246 9.44 -20.82 -1.15
CA LEU A 246 8.57 -19.65 -1.19
C LEU A 246 7.09 -20.02 -1.01
N GLU A 247 6.62 -21.09 -1.66
CA GLU A 247 5.24 -21.56 -1.53
C GLU A 247 4.92 -21.99 -0.08
N LYS A 248 5.83 -22.72 0.57
CA LYS A 248 5.67 -23.12 1.97
C LYS A 248 5.61 -21.92 2.92
N LEU A 249 6.43 -20.90 2.70
CA LEU A 249 6.43 -19.67 3.51
C LEU A 249 5.15 -18.83 3.29
N GLN A 250 4.61 -18.81 2.06
CA GLN A 250 3.35 -18.12 1.78
C GLN A 250 2.16 -18.76 2.50
N ILE A 251 2.07 -20.10 2.48
CA ILE A 251 1.01 -20.84 3.18
C ILE A 251 1.10 -20.60 4.70
N GLN A 252 2.32 -20.63 5.26
CA GLN A 252 2.53 -20.41 6.69
C GLN A 252 2.18 -18.97 7.11
N ASN A 253 2.58 -17.97 6.33
CA ASN A 253 2.25 -16.56 6.62
C ASN A 253 0.75 -16.28 6.49
N LYS A 254 0.06 -16.94 5.56
CA LYS A 254 -1.39 -16.85 5.42
C LYS A 254 -2.11 -17.36 6.67
N GLY A 255 -1.71 -18.53 7.19
CA GLY A 255 -2.28 -19.07 8.43
C GLY A 255 -2.05 -18.17 9.65
N LEU A 256 -0.87 -17.54 9.75
CA LEU A 256 -0.56 -16.60 10.82
C LEU A 256 -1.42 -15.33 10.76
N ALA A 257 -1.64 -14.79 9.55
CA ALA A 257 -2.49 -13.62 9.34
C ALA A 257 -3.95 -13.92 9.70
N GLU A 258 -4.46 -15.09 9.28
CA GLU A 258 -5.82 -15.54 9.59
C GLU A 258 -6.02 -15.75 11.10
N ALA A 259 -5.03 -16.30 11.80
CA ALA A 259 -5.07 -16.45 13.26
C ALA A 259 -5.06 -15.10 14.00
N LYS A 260 -4.26 -14.14 13.53
CA LYS A 260 -4.20 -12.78 14.09
C LYS A 260 -5.51 -12.02 13.89
N GLU A 261 -6.17 -12.23 12.76
CA GLU A 261 -7.48 -11.65 12.48
C GLU A 261 -8.59 -12.28 13.33
N ALA A 262 -8.61 -13.61 13.47
CA ALA A 262 -9.53 -14.34 14.34
C ALA A 262 -9.41 -13.84 15.79
N ARG A 263 -8.18 -13.64 16.28
CA ARG A 263 -7.91 -13.08 17.60
C ARG A 263 -8.50 -11.68 17.77
N ARG A 264 -8.25 -10.75 16.84
CA ARG A 264 -8.82 -9.39 16.87
C ARG A 264 -10.35 -9.39 16.80
N HIS A 265 -10.95 -10.36 16.12
CA HIS A 265 -12.39 -10.52 16.07
C HIS A 265 -12.94 -10.94 17.44
N CYS A 266 -12.33 -11.96 18.05
CA CYS A 266 -12.74 -12.49 19.35
C CYS A 266 -12.47 -11.52 20.50
N GLU A 267 -11.38 -10.76 20.48
CA GLU A 267 -11.08 -9.69 21.43
C GLU A 267 -12.15 -8.57 21.39
N ARG A 268 -12.73 -8.28 20.22
CA ARG A 268 -13.82 -7.30 20.10
C ARG A 268 -15.15 -7.81 20.65
N ILE A 269 -15.44 -9.10 20.48
CA ILE A 269 -16.71 -9.70 20.91
C ILE A 269 -16.70 -10.00 22.42
N TYR A 270 -15.58 -10.50 22.93
CA TYR A 270 -15.43 -10.95 24.31
C TYR A 270 -14.37 -10.11 25.03
N SER A 271 -14.55 -8.80 25.09
CA SER A 271 -13.52 -7.85 25.56
C SER A 271 -13.03 -8.05 27.00
N HIS A 272 -13.78 -8.77 27.85
CA HIS A 272 -13.49 -8.87 29.30
C HIS A 272 -13.31 -10.32 29.79
N ASP A 273 -13.38 -11.32 28.91
CA ASP A 273 -13.27 -12.73 29.28
C ASP A 273 -12.21 -13.42 28.42
N SER A 274 -11.01 -13.59 28.98
CA SER A 274 -9.86 -14.18 28.28
C SER A 274 -10.09 -15.66 27.93
N SER A 275 -10.85 -16.39 28.74
CA SER A 275 -11.17 -17.80 28.49
C SER A 275 -12.08 -17.94 27.25
N LEU A 276 -13.08 -17.05 27.13
CA LEU A 276 -13.94 -17.00 25.95
C LEU A 276 -13.20 -16.47 24.71
N GLN A 277 -12.25 -15.54 24.86
CA GLN A 277 -11.40 -15.08 23.75
C GLN A 277 -10.55 -16.21 23.17
N GLU A 278 -9.90 -17.01 24.01
CA GLU A 278 -9.07 -18.14 23.58
C GLU A 278 -9.91 -19.23 22.91
N SER A 279 -11.05 -19.57 23.50
CA SER A 279 -12.00 -20.54 22.94
C SER A 279 -12.54 -20.08 21.58
N CYS A 280 -12.92 -18.80 21.47
CA CYS A 280 -13.38 -18.18 20.23
C CYS A 280 -12.28 -18.17 19.15
N THR A 281 -11.05 -17.80 19.51
CA THR A 281 -9.92 -17.72 18.57
C THR A 281 -9.61 -19.11 18.01
N LYS A 282 -9.59 -20.13 18.87
CA LYS A 282 -9.39 -21.53 18.47
C LYS A 282 -10.51 -22.03 17.55
N TYR A 283 -11.76 -21.62 17.82
CA TYR A 283 -12.91 -21.95 16.98
C TYR A 283 -12.81 -21.28 15.60
N GLU A 284 -12.53 -19.98 15.52
CA GLU A 284 -12.46 -19.24 14.26
C GLU A 284 -11.29 -19.70 13.37
N VAL A 285 -10.12 -20.02 13.94
CA VAL A 285 -9.00 -20.60 13.18
C VAL A 285 -9.39 -21.96 12.62
N SER A 286 -9.94 -22.85 13.46
CA SER A 286 -10.32 -24.20 13.02
C SER A 286 -11.49 -24.19 12.01
N LYS A 287 -12.40 -23.22 12.11
CA LYS A 287 -13.48 -22.99 11.14
C LYS A 287 -12.93 -22.57 9.78
N ARG A 288 -11.95 -21.67 9.74
CA ARG A 288 -11.30 -21.22 8.49
C ARG A 288 -10.50 -22.32 7.81
N GLU A 289 -9.74 -23.11 8.58
CA GLU A 289 -9.05 -24.30 8.08
C GLU A 289 -10.03 -25.31 7.45
N ARG A 290 -11.24 -25.41 8.00
CA ARG A 290 -12.28 -26.33 7.50
C ARG A 290 -13.10 -25.78 6.36
N LEU A 291 -13.39 -24.47 6.31
CA LEU A 291 -14.04 -23.85 5.14
C LEU A 291 -13.14 -23.94 3.90
N GLN A 292 -11.82 -24.01 4.09
CA GLN A 292 -10.87 -24.32 3.03
C GLN A 292 -10.90 -25.82 2.62
N ALA A 293 -11.47 -26.70 3.45
CA ALA A 293 -11.52 -28.15 3.25
C ALA A 293 -12.92 -28.74 2.95
N SER A 294 -14.02 -28.06 3.31
CA SER A 294 -15.40 -28.55 3.18
C SER A 294 -16.40 -27.37 3.21
N GLY A 295 -17.37 -27.39 2.29
CA GLY A 295 -18.34 -26.31 2.07
C GLY A 295 -19.68 -26.44 2.80
N ASP A 296 -19.78 -27.21 3.90
CA ASP A 296 -21.06 -27.47 4.57
C ASP A 296 -21.31 -26.61 5.82
N ILE A 297 -22.05 -25.52 5.61
CA ILE A 297 -22.29 -24.41 6.54
C ILE A 297 -23.19 -24.80 7.74
N GLY A 298 -24.07 -25.80 7.59
CA GLY A 298 -25.04 -26.18 8.63
C GLY A 298 -24.40 -26.87 9.84
N LEU A 299 -23.34 -27.65 9.61
CA LEU A 299 -22.59 -28.34 10.65
C LEU A 299 -21.74 -27.38 11.49
N ASP A 300 -21.28 -26.29 10.89
CA ASP A 300 -20.45 -25.29 11.55
C ASP A 300 -21.25 -24.41 12.52
N ALA A 301 -22.47 -24.01 12.14
CA ALA A 301 -23.37 -23.25 13.02
C ALA A 301 -23.76 -24.06 14.27
N SER A 302 -24.07 -25.34 14.10
CA SER A 302 -24.40 -26.25 15.21
C SER A 302 -23.22 -26.44 16.16
N ARG A 303 -22.00 -26.49 15.61
CA ARG A 303 -20.77 -26.64 16.41
C ARG A 303 -20.40 -25.35 17.13
N ALA A 304 -20.55 -24.17 16.51
CA ALA A 304 -20.34 -22.87 17.17
C ALA A 304 -21.27 -22.71 18.37
N ALA A 305 -22.57 -22.97 18.16
CA ALA A 305 -23.56 -22.88 19.21
C ALA A 305 -23.20 -23.81 20.39
N LYS A 306 -22.72 -25.03 20.08
CA LYS A 306 -22.23 -25.97 21.10
C LYS A 306 -21.07 -25.42 21.91
N VAL A 307 -20.07 -24.79 21.28
CA VAL A 307 -18.92 -24.20 21.99
C VAL A 307 -19.36 -23.03 22.88
N ILE A 308 -20.17 -22.11 22.35
CA ILE A 308 -20.64 -20.91 23.08
C ILE A 308 -21.47 -21.28 24.31
N CYS A 309 -22.35 -22.27 24.18
CA CYS A 309 -23.27 -22.64 25.25
C CYS A 309 -22.62 -23.57 26.27
N ASN A 310 -21.69 -24.43 25.86
CA ASN A 310 -20.99 -25.33 26.79
C ASN A 310 -20.10 -24.57 27.78
N SER A 311 -19.49 -23.46 27.38
CA SER A 311 -18.67 -22.64 28.30
C SER A 311 -19.51 -21.88 29.33
N ARG A 312 -20.78 -21.59 29.01
CA ARG A 312 -21.63 -20.72 29.82
C ARG A 312 -22.57 -21.49 30.77
N TRP A 313 -22.94 -22.72 30.41
CA TRP A 313 -23.72 -23.62 31.26
C TRP A 313 -23.10 -25.02 31.25
N PRO A 314 -21.98 -25.25 31.96
CA PRO A 314 -21.28 -26.52 31.91
C PRO A 314 -22.06 -27.67 32.57
N ASN A 315 -22.87 -27.37 33.59
CA ASN A 315 -23.52 -28.35 34.46
C ASN A 315 -25.05 -28.41 34.30
N ASP A 316 -25.64 -27.59 33.43
CA ASP A 316 -27.09 -27.54 33.18
C ASP A 316 -27.38 -27.89 31.72
N ASP A 317 -27.76 -29.15 31.49
CA ASP A 317 -27.94 -29.70 30.16
C ASP A 317 -29.14 -29.12 29.43
N GLU A 318 -30.19 -28.71 30.15
CA GLU A 318 -31.43 -28.19 29.57
C GLU A 318 -31.23 -26.76 29.06
N LEU A 319 -30.61 -25.90 29.87
CA LEU A 319 -30.23 -24.55 29.44
C LEU A 319 -29.21 -24.57 28.31
N ARG A 320 -28.28 -25.53 28.35
CA ARG A 320 -27.25 -25.70 27.31
C ARG A 320 -27.87 -26.09 25.96
N GLN A 321 -28.84 -27.00 25.93
CA GLN A 321 -29.54 -27.37 24.70
C GLN A 321 -30.40 -26.21 24.15
N SER A 322 -31.12 -25.51 25.03
CA SER A 322 -31.92 -24.33 24.66
C SER A 322 -31.05 -23.23 24.03
N CYS A 323 -29.92 -22.92 24.67
CA CYS A 323 -28.93 -21.98 24.14
C CYS A 323 -28.38 -22.44 22.79
N GLN A 324 -28.06 -23.72 22.63
CA GLN A 324 -27.50 -24.24 21.38
C GLN A 324 -28.46 -24.09 20.20
N GLY A 325 -29.75 -24.33 20.43
CA GLY A 325 -30.79 -24.10 19.42
C GLY A 325 -30.85 -22.63 19.02
N PHE A 326 -30.95 -21.74 20.01
CA PHE A 326 -31.04 -20.30 19.78
C PHE A 326 -29.82 -19.74 19.04
N GLU A 327 -28.60 -20.06 19.49
CA GLU A 327 -27.37 -19.55 18.87
C GLU A 327 -27.14 -20.14 17.48
N ARG A 328 -27.49 -21.41 17.23
CA ARG A 328 -27.41 -22.00 15.89
C ARG A 328 -28.29 -21.24 14.92
N ASP A 329 -29.55 -21.00 15.29
CA ASP A 329 -30.51 -20.34 14.41
C ASP A 329 -30.15 -18.86 14.21
N ARG A 330 -29.63 -18.19 15.25
CA ARG A 330 -29.08 -16.81 15.14
C ARG A 330 -27.90 -16.73 14.18
N ILE A 331 -26.97 -17.69 14.24
CA ILE A 331 -25.79 -17.73 13.36
C ILE A 331 -26.21 -17.96 11.91
N LEU A 332 -27.16 -18.87 11.68
CA LEU A 332 -27.70 -19.13 10.35
C LEU A 332 -28.45 -17.91 9.78
N ASP A 333 -29.24 -17.19 10.60
CA ASP A 333 -29.95 -15.99 10.14
C ASP A 333 -28.99 -14.84 9.80
N LEU A 334 -27.95 -14.63 10.60
CA LEU A 334 -26.92 -13.61 10.32
C LEU A 334 -26.15 -13.89 9.02
N GLN A 335 -25.98 -15.15 8.64
CA GLN A 335 -25.35 -15.51 7.37
C GLN A 335 -26.30 -15.33 6.19
N LYS A 336 -27.60 -15.60 6.35
CA LYS A 336 -28.62 -15.32 5.31
C LYS A 336 -28.76 -13.82 5.01
N ARG A 337 -28.51 -12.93 5.97
CA ARG A 337 -28.57 -11.47 5.74
C ARG A 337 -27.33 -10.90 5.05
N ARG A 338 -26.25 -11.68 4.90
CA ARG A 338 -25.00 -11.25 4.27
C ARG A 338 -24.90 -11.67 2.79
N TYR A 339 -25.85 -12.45 2.29
CA TYR A 339 -25.95 -12.91 0.90
C TYR A 339 -27.29 -12.48 0.32
#